data_AF-A0A966QI36-F1
#
_entry.id   AF-A0A966QI36-F1
#
_cell.length_a   1.000
_cell.length_b   1.000
_cell.length_c   1.000
_cell.angle_alpha   90.00
_cell.angle_beta   90.00
_cell.angle_gamma   90.00
#
_symmetry.space_group_name_H-M   'P 1'
#
loop_
_entity.id
_entity.type
_entity.pdbx_description
1 polymer ?
#
loop_
_entity_poly.entity_id
_entity_poly.type
_entity_poly.pdbx_seq_one_letter_code
_entity_poly.pdbx_strand_id
1 'polypeptide(L)' 'MFLDRDGVVIEDRHHLSEPAGVVLCPGARALLHQAKQAGWPVVLITNQSGIARGYFD' A
#
# COMPACT_ATOMS: atom_id res chain seq x y z
N MET A 1 -6.77 4.51 -11.59
CA MET A 1 -7.24 3.69 -10.46
C MET A 1 -6.61 4.24 -9.20
N PHE A 2 -7.43 4.59 -8.20
CA PHE A 2 -6.96 5.08 -6.90
C PHE A 2 -7.09 3.94 -5.89
N LEU A 3 -6.02 3.67 -5.15
CA LEU A 3 -5.96 2.58 -4.17
C LEU A 3 -5.45 3.10 -2.84
N ASP A 4 -5.97 2.57 -1.74
CA ASP A 4 -5.28 2.68 -0.46
C ASP A 4 -4.06 1.74 -0.43
N ARG A 5 -3.14 1.98 0.50
CA ARG A 5 -1.95 1.16 0.69
C ARG A 5 -2.25 0.01 1.65
N ASP A 6 -2.59 0.33 2.90
CA ASP A 6 -2.70 -0.62 4.01
C ASP A 6 -4.06 -1.33 3.95
N GLY A 7 -4.06 -2.67 4.02
CA GLY A 7 -5.27 -3.49 3.86
C GLY A 7 -5.76 -3.67 2.42
N VAL A 8 -5.18 -2.95 1.44
CA VAL A 8 -5.56 -3.01 0.02
C VAL A 8 -4.41 -3.52 -0.85
N VAL A 9 -3.26 -2.85 -0.85
CA VAL A 9 -2.08 -3.27 -1.64
C VAL A 9 -1.15 -4.11 -0.79
N ILE A 10 -0.93 -3.71 0.46
CA ILE A 10 -0.14 -4.45 1.45
C ILE A 10 -1.02 -4.82 2.64
N GLU A 11 -0.66 -5.87 3.35
CA GLU A 11 -1.35 -6.25 4.59
C GLU A 11 -1.34 -5.10 5.60
N ASP A 12 -2.46 -4.87 6.28
CA ASP A 12 -2.50 -3.90 7.38
C ASP A 12 -1.69 -4.42 8.56
N ARG A 13 -0.55 -3.77 8.82
CA ARG A 13 0.37 -4.04 9.92
C ARG A 13 0.38 -2.87 10.93
N HIS A 14 -0.66 -2.02 10.91
CA HIS A 14 -0.73 -0.75 11.63
C HIS A 14 0.41 0.21 11.23
N HIS A 15 1.14 0.77 12.19
CA HIS A 15 2.23 1.72 11.96
C HIS A 15 3.48 0.99 11.45
N LEU A 16 3.40 0.46 10.23
CA LEU A 16 4.50 -0.23 9.56
C LEU A 16 5.64 0.78 9.29
N SER A 17 6.68 0.71 10.12
CA SER A 17 7.91 1.51 10.00
C SER A 17 9.02 0.79 9.26
N GLU A 18 9.06 -0.54 9.36
CA GLU A 18 10.15 -1.36 8.84
C GLU A 18 9.83 -1.89 7.43
N PRO A 19 10.64 -1.57 6.40
CA PRO A 19 10.40 -2.03 5.03
C PRO A 19 10.35 -3.56 4.89
N ALA A 20 11.07 -4.28 5.73
CA ALA A 20 11.08 -5.75 5.74
C ALA A 20 9.73 -6.36 6.12
N GLY A 21 8.83 -5.61 6.76
CA GLY A 21 7.49 -6.06 7.12
C GLY A 21 6.45 -5.91 5.99
N VAL A 22 6.83 -5.40 4.81
CA VAL A 22 5.91 -5.24 3.69
C VAL A 22 5.53 -6.60 3.10
N VAL A 23 4.24 -6.94 3.19
CA VAL A 23 3.66 -8.14 2.58
C VAL A 23 2.51 -7.72 1.68
N LEU A 24 2.50 -8.16 0.43
CA LEU A 24 1.42 -7.84 -0.51
C LEU A 24 0.14 -8.58 -0.12
N CYS A 25 -1.01 -7.88 -0.19
CA CYS A 25 -2.30 -8.54 -0.10
C CYS A 25 -2.48 -9.57 -1.22
N PRO A 26 -3.21 -10.67 -0.98
CA PRO A 26 -3.55 -11.63 -2.02
C PRO A 26 -4.17 -10.92 -3.25
N GLY A 27 -3.64 -11.22 -4.44
CA GLY A 27 -4.14 -10.63 -5.69
C GLY A 27 -3.63 -9.21 -6.01
N ALA A 28 -3.03 -8.48 -5.06
CA ALA A 28 -2.54 -7.11 -5.30
C ALA A 28 -1.54 -7.05 -6.45
N ARG A 29 -0.58 -8.00 -6.49
CA ARG A 29 0.40 -8.11 -7.59
C ARG A 29 -0.28 -8.31 -8.95
N ALA A 30 -1.28 -9.18 -9.02
CA ALA A 30 -1.98 -9.49 -10.26
C ALA A 30 -2.79 -8.29 -10.75
N LEU A 31 -3.51 -7.62 -9.84
CA LEU A 31 -4.28 -6.42 -10.14
C LEU A 31 -3.39 -5.28 -10.66
N LEU A 32 -2.25 -5.01 -10.01
CA LEU A 32 -1.31 -3.98 -10.45
C LEU A 32 -0.72 -4.30 -11.83
N HIS A 33 -0.40 -5.57 -12.08
CA HIS A 33 0.10 -6.02 -13.38
C HIS A 33 -0.96 -5.84 -14.49
N GLN A 34 -2.21 -6.23 -14.22
CA GLN A 34 -3.33 -6.06 -15.16
C GLN A 34 -3.61 -4.58 -15.43
N ALA A 35 -3.61 -3.73 -14.39
CA ALA A 35 -3.78 -2.29 -14.56
C ALA A 35 -2.68 -1.70 -15.46
N LYS A 36 -1.42 -2.11 -15.25
CA LYS A 36 -0.31 -1.71 -16.12
C LYS A 36 -0.53 -2.15 -17.57
N GLN A 37 -0.93 -3.40 -17.79
CA GLN A 37 -1.20 -3.93 -19.14
C GLN A 37 -2.37 -3.22 -19.83
N ALA A 38 -3.37 -2.80 -19.07
CA ALA A 38 -4.51 -2.04 -19.57
C ALA A 38 -4.21 -0.53 -19.78
N GLY A 39 -2.99 -0.07 -19.49
CA GLY A 39 -2.63 1.35 -19.58
C GLY A 39 -3.30 2.22 -18.52
N TRP A 40 -3.77 1.62 -17.43
CA TRP A 40 -4.44 2.35 -16.35
C TRP A 40 -3.41 2.88 -15.36
N PRO A 41 -3.34 4.22 -15.14
CA PRO A 41 -2.50 4.75 -14.09
C PRO A 41 -2.99 4.27 -12.73
N VAL A 42 -2.06 3.83 -11.88
CA VAL A 42 -2.33 3.47 -10.49
C VAL A 42 -1.78 4.57 -9.60
N VAL A 43 -2.63 5.12 -8.73
CA VAL A 43 -2.27 6.18 -7.78
C VAL A 43 -2.61 5.68 -6.38
N LEU A 44 -1.62 5.72 -5.48
CA LEU A 44 -1.83 5.39 -4.07
C LEU A 44 -2.28 6.64 -3.32
N ILE A 45 -3.38 6.52 -2.57
CA ILE A 45 -3.88 7.55 -1.64
C ILE A 45 -3.94 6.89 -0.26
N THR A 46 -3.06 7.30 0.65
CA THR A 46 -2.94 6.66 1.97
C THR A 46 -2.73 7.67 3.08
N ASN A 47 -3.29 7.39 4.26
CA ASN A 47 -3.10 8.20 5.46
C ASN A 47 -2.02 7.58 6.36
N GLN A 48 -0.84 8.20 6.40
CA GLN A 48 0.28 7.76 7.25
C GLN A 48 0.31 8.51 8.58
N SER A 49 -0.76 8.34 9.35
CA SER A 49 -0.99 9.05 10.62
C SER A 49 0.06 8.77 11.70
N GLY A 50 0.84 7.69 11.60
CA GLY A 50 1.94 7.40 12.53
C GLY A 50 3.03 8.47 12.52
N ILE A 51 3.21 9.18 11.40
CA ILE A 51 4.14 10.30 11.28
C ILE A 51 3.76 11.43 12.24
N ALA A 52 2.50 11.88 12.17
CA ALA A 52 2.01 12.96 13.01
C ALA A 52 1.93 12.58 14.50
N ARG A 53 1.84 11.28 14.80
CA ARG A 53 1.79 10.76 16.17
C ARG A 53 3.17 10.48 16.79
N GLY A 54 4.26 10.65 16.03
CA GLY A 54 5.62 10.41 16.53
C GLY A 54 5.91 8.93 16.80
N TYR A 55 5.35 8.02 16.00
CA TYR A 55 5.63 6.58 16.11
C TYR A 55 6.88 6.12 15.36
N PHE A 56 7.51 7.03 14.63
CA PHE A 56 8.68 6.77 13.81
C PHE A 56 9.76 7.79 14.19
N ASP A 57 10.96 7.29 14.49
CA ASP A 57 12.17 8.07 14.80
C ASP A 57 13.18 7.98 13.65
#